data_AF-A0A5Y4CHI5-F1
#
_entry.id   AF-A0A5Y4CHI5-F1
#
_cell.length_a   1.000
_cell.length_b   1.000
_cell.length_c   1.000
_cell.angle_alpha   90.00
_cell.angle_beta   90.00
_cell.angle_gamma   90.00
#
_symmetry.space_group_name_H-M   'P 1'
#
loop_
_entity.id
_entity.type
_entity.pdbx_description
1 polymer ?
#
loop_
_entity_poly.entity_id
_entity_poly.type
_entity_poly.pdbx_seq_one_letter_code
_entity_poly.pdbx_strand_id
1 'polypeptide(L)'
;MNFKKQIKFIFVFLLFASLFTLYHFTSLNIFPPNTDAATVLLLGKDMSEGNYLLHGWILSTVPFYFTEVSFYAIASILLGYSSELAYIIPPAMYVTVIFLIYRLSTNKLLALALIIFYFALPADMAVT
;
A
#
# COMPACT_ATOMS: atom_id res chain seq x y z
N MET A 1 -10.34 15.31 26.69
CA MET A 1 -10.43 14.85 25.27
C MET A 1 -11.90 14.55 24.96
N ASN A 2 -12.46 15.03 23.85
CA ASN A 2 -13.91 15.07 23.62
C ASN A 2 -14.45 13.70 23.14
N PHE A 3 -15.41 13.10 23.85
CA PHE A 3 -15.93 11.74 23.61
C PHE A 3 -16.38 11.49 22.15
N LYS A 4 -17.01 12.49 21.51
CA LYS A 4 -17.40 12.42 20.09
C LYS A 4 -16.21 12.27 19.14
N LYS A 5 -15.05 12.87 19.49
CA LYS A 5 -13.81 12.73 18.69
C LYS A 5 -13.23 11.32 18.82
N GLN A 6 -13.33 10.68 19.99
CA GLN A 6 -12.89 9.31 20.20
C GLN A 6 -13.72 8.32 19.37
N ILE A 7 -15.05 8.44 19.39
CA ILE A 7 -15.94 7.59 18.57
C ILE A 7 -15.60 7.72 17.08
N LYS A 8 -15.43 8.95 16.59
CA LYS A 8 -15.07 9.19 15.19
C LYS A 8 -13.71 8.57 14.83
N PHE A 9 -12.73 8.68 15.72
CA PHE A 9 -11.41 8.07 15.53
C PHE A 9 -11.49 6.54 15.46
N ILE A 10 -12.21 5.92 16.38
CA ILE A 10 -12.42 4.46 16.42
C ILE A 10 -13.11 4.00 15.13
N PHE A 11 -14.17 4.69 14.71
CA PHE A 11 -14.89 4.36 13.49
C PHE A 11 -13.98 4.42 12.25
N VAL A 12 -13.16 5.46 12.14
CA VAL A 12 -12.18 5.60 11.05
C VAL A 12 -11.14 4.48 11.07
N PHE A 13 -10.63 4.14 12.26
CA PHE A 13 -9.66 3.06 12.42
C PHE A 13 -10.26 1.71 12.01
N LEU A 14 -11.48 1.41 12.43
CA LEU A 14 -12.19 0.18 12.03
C LEU A 14 -12.43 0.14 10.52
N LEU A 15 -12.80 1.27 9.91
CA LEU A 15 -12.96 1.35 8.46
C LEU A 15 -11.64 1.07 7.74
N PHE A 16 -10.54 1.68 8.18
CA PHE A 16 -9.21 1.44 7.65
C PHE A 16 -8.83 -0.05 7.75
N ALA A 17 -8.98 -0.64 8.93
CA ALA A 17 -8.68 -2.05 9.17
C ALA A 17 -9.54 -2.97 8.30
N SER A 18 -10.84 -2.67 8.14
CA SER A 18 -11.74 -3.47 7.30
C SER A 18 -11.35 -3.45 5.83
N LEU A 19 -11.01 -2.27 5.29
CA LEU A 19 -10.54 -2.12 3.91
C LEU A 19 -9.18 -2.81 3.73
N PHE A 20 -8.28 -2.68 4.68
CA PHE A 20 -6.98 -3.34 4.63
C PHE A 20 -7.13 -4.86 4.57
N THR A 21 -7.95 -5.43 5.47
CA THR A 21 -8.22 -6.88 5.49
C THR A 21 -8.85 -7.36 4.19
N LEU A 22 -9.79 -6.60 3.63
CA LEU A 22 -10.40 -6.91 2.34
C LEU A 22 -9.34 -6.98 1.24
N TYR A 23 -8.50 -5.94 1.12
CA TYR A 23 -7.48 -5.87 0.08
C TYR A 23 -6.36 -6.88 0.26
N HIS A 24 -5.96 -7.15 1.49
CA HIS A 24 -5.01 -8.20 1.80
C HIS A 24 -5.54 -9.58 1.43
N PHE A 25 -6.81 -9.87 1.76
CA PHE A 25 -7.47 -11.11 1.36
C PHE A 25 -7.57 -11.24 -0.17
N THR A 26 -7.92 -10.17 -0.87
CA THR A 26 -7.94 -10.14 -2.35
C THR A 26 -6.55 -10.37 -2.92
N SER A 27 -5.51 -9.73 -2.37
CA SER A 27 -4.12 -9.93 -2.81
C SER A 27 -3.68 -11.39 -2.62
N LEU A 28 -4.03 -12.03 -1.50
CA LEU A 28 -3.69 -13.44 -1.25
C LEU A 28 -4.37 -14.42 -2.21
N ASN A 29 -5.64 -14.18 -2.57
CA ASN A 29 -6.46 -15.20 -3.24
C ASN A 29 -6.73 -14.93 -4.72
N ILE A 30 -6.62 -13.67 -5.17
CA ILE A 30 -7.04 -13.25 -6.51
C ILE A 30 -5.86 -12.71 -7.32
N PHE A 31 -4.92 -12.01 -6.68
CA PHE A 31 -3.78 -11.37 -7.36
C PHE A 31 -2.44 -11.85 -6.80
N PRO A 32 -1.96 -13.04 -7.19
CA PRO A 32 -0.66 -13.52 -6.76
C PRO A 32 0.46 -12.55 -7.22
N PRO A 33 1.51 -12.32 -6.41
CA PRO A 33 2.67 -11.51 -6.79
C PRO A 33 3.29 -12.04 -8.09
N ASN A 34 3.47 -11.13 -9.05
CA ASN A 34 4.16 -11.40 -10.30
C ASN A 34 5.65 -11.05 -10.20
N THR A 35 6.33 -11.06 -11.35
CA THR A 35 7.75 -10.72 -11.46
C THR A 35 8.07 -9.29 -11.02
N ASP A 36 7.14 -8.36 -11.21
CA ASP A 36 7.34 -6.95 -10.83
C ASP A 36 7.28 -6.80 -9.31
N ALA A 37 6.27 -7.39 -8.67
CA ALA A 37 6.18 -7.45 -7.22
C ALA A 37 7.39 -8.16 -6.58
N ALA A 38 7.88 -9.25 -7.18
CA ALA A 38 9.08 -9.94 -6.72
C ALA A 38 10.33 -9.08 -6.86
N THR A 39 10.45 -8.32 -7.95
CA THR A 39 11.58 -7.41 -8.19
C THR A 39 11.58 -6.31 -7.12
N VAL A 40 10.46 -5.63 -6.91
CA VAL A 40 10.35 -4.56 -5.91
C VAL A 40 10.65 -5.08 -4.49
N LEU A 41 10.18 -6.29 -4.16
CA LEU A 41 10.48 -6.94 -2.90
C LEU A 41 11.99 -7.19 -2.70
N LEU A 42 12.70 -7.66 -3.74
CA LEU A 42 14.15 -7.87 -3.69
C LEU A 42 14.93 -6.55 -3.64
N LEU A 43 14.52 -5.54 -4.40
CA LEU A 43 15.10 -4.20 -4.32
C LEU A 43 14.94 -3.63 -2.91
N GLY A 44 13.78 -3.81 -2.29
CA GLY A 44 13.52 -3.40 -0.91
C GLY A 44 14.42 -4.12 0.09
N LYS A 45 14.63 -5.43 -0.08
CA LYS A 45 15.57 -6.20 0.74
C LYS A 45 16.99 -5.66 0.64
N ASP A 46 17.50 -5.47 -0.57
CA ASP A 46 18.88 -5.02 -0.78
C ASP A 46 19.08 -3.58 -0.26
N MET A 47 18.07 -2.72 -0.43
CA MET A 47 18.04 -1.40 0.18
C MET A 47 18.03 -1.47 1.71
N SER A 48 17.30 -2.42 2.31
CA SER A 48 17.29 -2.63 3.78
C SER A 48 18.62 -3.11 4.33
N GLU A 49 19.45 -3.77 3.51
CA GLU A 49 20.79 -4.27 3.85
C GLU A 49 21.90 -3.22 3.59
N GLY A 50 21.53 -2.00 3.17
CA GLY A 50 22.42 -0.85 3.03
C GLY A 50 22.73 -0.45 1.59
N ASN A 51 22.20 -1.15 0.58
CA ASN A 51 22.35 -0.74 -0.82
C ASN A 51 21.30 0.31 -1.21
N TYR A 52 21.35 1.48 -0.58
CA TYR A 52 20.34 2.53 -0.75
C TYR A 52 20.19 3.06 -2.17
N LEU A 53 21.25 2.95 -2.98
CA LEU A 53 21.28 3.36 -4.38
C LEU A 53 21.16 2.18 -5.35
N LEU A 54 20.82 0.99 -4.84
CA LEU A 54 20.60 -0.25 -5.61
C LEU A 54 21.72 -0.49 -6.63
N HIS A 55 22.97 -0.25 -6.24
CA HIS A 55 24.12 -0.47 -7.10
C HIS A 55 24.18 -1.94 -7.53
N GLY A 56 24.41 -2.18 -8.82
CA GLY A 56 24.45 -3.52 -9.40
C GLY A 56 23.10 -4.03 -9.92
N TRP A 57 22.00 -3.33 -9.65
CA TRP A 57 20.70 -3.65 -10.24
C TRP A 57 20.54 -3.03 -11.63
N ILE A 58 19.93 -3.79 -12.53
CA ILE A 58 19.39 -3.26 -13.79
C ILE A 58 17.99 -2.73 -13.48
N LEU A 59 17.88 -1.42 -13.31
CA LEU A 59 16.63 -0.75 -12.97
C LEU A 59 15.79 -0.50 -14.23
N SER A 60 14.47 -0.43 -14.05
CA SER A 60 13.55 -0.01 -15.11
C SER A 60 13.80 1.46 -15.50
N THR A 61 13.13 1.92 -16.56
CA THR A 61 13.20 3.32 -17.00
C THR A 61 12.63 4.31 -15.98
N VAL A 62 11.86 3.83 -14.98
CA VAL A 62 11.28 4.64 -13.91
C VAL A 62 11.87 4.20 -12.57
N PRO A 63 12.72 5.03 -11.93
CA PRO A 63 13.36 4.68 -10.67
C PRO A 63 12.33 4.69 -9.53
N PHE A 64 11.94 3.51 -9.06
CA PHE A 64 10.89 3.28 -8.05
C PHE A 64 11.31 3.56 -6.59
N TYR A 65 12.42 4.28 -6.38
CA TYR A 65 13.03 4.48 -5.06
C TYR A 65 12.06 5.05 -4.04
N PHE A 66 11.38 6.15 -4.38
CA PHE A 66 10.56 6.91 -3.43
C PHE A 66 9.09 6.54 -3.44
N THR A 67 8.65 5.71 -4.39
CA THR A 67 7.23 5.38 -4.57
C THR A 67 6.88 4.05 -3.93
N GLU A 68 7.72 3.02 -4.06
CA GLU A 68 7.40 1.66 -3.61
C GLU A 68 8.60 0.97 -2.93
N VAL A 69 9.80 1.00 -3.51
CA VAL A 69 10.96 0.26 -2.97
C VAL A 69 11.29 0.68 -1.53
N SER A 70 11.21 1.97 -1.23
CA SER A 70 11.40 2.48 0.14
C SER A 70 10.43 1.86 1.15
N PHE A 71 9.18 1.60 0.78
CA PHE A 71 8.21 0.98 1.69
C PHE A 71 8.59 -0.47 1.99
N TYR A 72 9.06 -1.21 0.98
CA TYR A 72 9.58 -2.57 1.16
C TYR A 72 10.86 -2.60 1.98
N ALA A 73 11.75 -1.64 1.80
CA ALA A 73 12.97 -1.51 2.60
C ALA A 73 12.64 -1.25 4.08
N ILE A 74 11.78 -0.26 4.35
CA ILE A 74 11.37 0.08 5.72
C ILE A 74 10.65 -1.10 6.37
N ALA A 75 9.73 -1.76 5.66
CA ALA A 75 9.03 -2.93 6.17
C ALA A 75 9.99 -4.08 6.46
N SER A 76 10.99 -4.32 5.60
CA SER A 76 12.00 -5.35 5.80
C SER A 76 12.88 -5.08 7.03
N ILE A 77 13.21 -3.81 7.29
CA ILE A 77 13.94 -3.40 8.52
C ILE A 77 13.08 -3.64 9.77
N LEU A 78 11.80 -3.29 9.72
CA LEU A 78 10.91 -3.29 10.89
C LEU A 78 10.31 -4.66 11.22
N LEU A 79 9.98 -5.44 10.20
CA LEU A 79 9.22 -6.70 10.31
C LEU A 79 10.06 -7.92 9.91
N GLY A 80 11.25 -7.71 9.36
CA GLY A 80 12.03 -8.75 8.69
C GLY A 80 11.63 -8.92 7.23
N TYR A 81 12.58 -9.36 6.40
CA TYR A 81 12.33 -9.69 5.01
C TYR A 81 11.48 -10.96 4.89
N SER A 82 10.39 -10.91 4.13
CA SER A 82 9.53 -12.06 3.89
C SER A 82 8.67 -11.89 2.63
N SER A 83 8.23 -12.99 2.01
CA SER A 83 7.33 -12.96 0.84
C SER A 83 5.95 -12.37 1.16
N GLU A 84 5.54 -12.44 2.42
CA GLU A 84 4.27 -11.87 2.91
C GLU A 84 4.23 -10.35 2.71
N LEU A 85 5.38 -9.66 2.69
CA LEU A 85 5.44 -8.22 2.44
C LEU A 85 4.84 -7.85 1.08
N ALA A 86 4.94 -8.73 0.06
CA ALA A 86 4.32 -8.52 -1.24
C ALA A 86 2.79 -8.49 -1.20
N TYR A 87 2.19 -9.10 -0.17
CA TYR A 87 0.74 -9.13 0.04
C TYR A 87 0.25 -8.07 1.04
N ILE A 88 1.16 -7.48 1.81
CA ILE A 88 0.82 -6.53 2.89
C ILE A 88 1.00 -5.09 2.42
N ILE A 89 2.10 -4.81 1.72
CA ILE A 89 2.48 -3.42 1.38
C ILE A 89 1.52 -2.80 0.37
N PRO A 90 1.14 -3.45 -0.75
CA PRO A 90 0.22 -2.83 -1.70
C PRO A 90 -1.15 -2.49 -1.09
N PRO A 91 -1.81 -3.39 -0.32
CA PRO A 91 -3.02 -3.03 0.43
C PRO A 91 -2.82 -1.87 1.41
N ALA A 92 -1.70 -1.84 2.15
CA ALA A 92 -1.41 -0.77 3.10
C ALA A 92 -1.28 0.60 2.40
N MET A 93 -0.56 0.64 1.27
CA MET A 93 -0.42 1.84 0.45
C MET A 93 -1.78 2.29 -0.09
N TYR A 94 -2.56 1.36 -0.63
CA TYR A 94 -3.83 1.64 -1.26
C TYR A 94 -4.86 2.22 -0.27
N VAL A 95 -5.02 1.61 0.91
CA VAL A 95 -5.92 2.12 1.95
C VAL A 95 -5.45 3.47 2.50
N THR A 96 -4.13 3.67 2.60
CA THR A 96 -3.55 4.97 2.98
C THR A 96 -3.93 6.06 1.96
N VAL A 97 -3.81 5.79 0.66
CA VAL A 97 -4.20 6.74 -0.39
C VAL A 97 -5.69 7.06 -0.32
N ILE A 98 -6.58 6.06 -0.19
CA ILE A 98 -8.02 6.28 -0.01
C ILE A 98 -8.30 7.21 1.16
N PHE A 99 -7.64 6.95 2.29
CA PHE A 99 -7.83 7.74 3.49
C PHE A 99 -7.34 9.18 3.30
N LEU A 100 -6.19 9.37 2.66
CA LEU A 100 -5.65 10.69 2.33
C LEU A 100 -6.57 11.45 1.38
N ILE A 101 -7.08 10.82 0.33
CA ILE A 101 -8.07 11.43 -0.60
C ILE A 101 -9.28 11.92 0.17
N TYR A 102 -9.88 11.07 1.00
CA TYR A 102 -11.04 11.45 1.79
C TYR A 102 -10.72 12.58 2.78
N ARG A 103 -9.56 12.55 3.43
CA ARG A 103 -9.16 13.55 4.44
C ARG A 103 -8.84 14.90 3.83
N LEU A 104 -8.14 14.92 2.70
CA LEU A 104 -7.70 16.13 2.01
C LEU A 104 -8.81 16.74 1.13
N SER A 105 -9.80 15.96 0.70
CA SER A 105 -10.90 16.50 -0.10
C SER A 105 -11.71 17.55 0.65
N THR A 106 -11.99 18.67 -0.03
CA THR A 106 -12.88 19.72 0.46
C THR A 106 -14.35 19.25 0.45
N ASN A 107 -14.76 18.53 -0.59
CA ASN A 107 -16.08 17.94 -0.72
C ASN A 107 -16.06 16.44 -0.38
N LYS A 108 -16.47 16.12 0.84
CA LYS A 108 -16.47 14.74 1.35
C LYS A 108 -17.42 13.81 0.60
N LEU A 109 -18.56 14.31 0.14
CA LEU A 109 -19.55 13.53 -0.61
C LEU A 109 -19.02 13.16 -1.99
N LEU A 110 -18.44 14.14 -2.71
CA LEU A 110 -17.84 13.89 -4.02
C LEU A 110 -16.65 12.92 -3.90
N ALA A 111 -15.78 13.10 -2.90
CA ALA A 111 -14.67 12.18 -2.66
C ALA A 111 -15.17 10.75 -2.39
N LEU A 112 -16.21 10.60 -1.57
CA LEU A 112 -16.79 9.28 -1.30
C LEU A 112 -17.38 8.65 -2.57
N ALA A 113 -18.08 9.45 -3.40
CA ALA A 113 -18.62 8.99 -4.68
C ALA A 113 -17.50 8.55 -5.64
N LEU A 114 -16.41 9.30 -5.73
CA LEU A 114 -15.26 8.96 -6.59
C LEU A 114 -14.49 7.74 -6.08
N ILE A 115 -14.35 7.59 -4.76
CA ILE A 115 -13.76 6.39 -4.16
C ILE A 115 -14.62 5.18 -4.50
N ILE A 116 -15.94 5.24 -4.27
CA ILE A 116 -16.86 4.14 -4.61
C ILE A 116 -16.81 3.84 -6.12
N PHE A 117 -16.81 4.88 -6.96
CA PHE A 117 -16.70 4.74 -8.40
C PHE A 117 -15.40 4.04 -8.82
N TYR A 118 -14.26 4.41 -8.22
CA TYR A 118 -12.97 3.77 -8.47
C TYR A 118 -12.98 2.30 -8.03
N PHE A 119 -13.63 1.96 -6.91
CA PHE A 119 -13.79 0.56 -6.47
C PHE A 119 -14.72 -0.25 -7.38
N ALA A 120 -15.72 0.38 -7.97
CA ALA A 120 -16.68 -0.29 -8.86
C ALA A 120 -16.09 -0.58 -10.24
N LEU A 121 -15.02 0.12 -10.63
CA LEU A 121 -14.27 -0.18 -11.84
C LEU A 121 -13.13 -1.14 -11.48
N PRO A 122 -13.11 -2.37 -12.02
CA PRO A 122 -11.99 -3.27 -11.84
C PRO A 122 -10.79 -2.72 -12.61
N ALA A 123 -10.01 -1.86 -11.98
CA ALA A 123 -8.62 -1.67 -12.36
C ALA A 123 -7.84 -2.90 -11.89
N ASP A 124 -6.95 -3.42 -12.71
CA ASP A 124 -6.05 -4.50 -12.30
C ASP A 124 -5.31 -4.02 -11.04
N MET A 125 -5.65 -4.60 -9.88
CA MET A 125 -5.00 -4.28 -8.60
C MET A 125 -3.68 -5.04 -8.46
N ALA A 126 -3.34 -5.85 -9.47
CA ALA A 126 -2.03 -6.45 -9.62
C ALA A 126 -1.02 -5.32 -9.89
N VAL A 127 0.06 -5.33 -9.13
CA VAL A 127 1.29 -4.59 -9.46
C VAL A 127 1.69 -5.04 -10.87
N THR A 128 1.43 -4.24 -11.91
CA THR A 128 2.02 -4.41 -13.24
C THR A 128 3.30 -3.62 -13.33
#